data_AF-A0A1B6ELF4-F1
#
_entry.id   AF-A0A1B6ELF4-F1
#
_cell.length_a   1.000
_cell.length_b   1.000
_cell.length_c   1.000
_cell.angle_alpha   90.00
_cell.angle_beta   90.00
_cell.angle_gamma   90.00
#
_symmetry.space_group_name_H-M   'P 1'
#
loop_
_entity.id
_entity.type
_entity.pdbx_description
1 polymer ?
#
loop_
_entity_poly.entity_id
_entity_poly.type
_entity_poly.pdbx_seq_one_letter_code
_entity_poly.pdbx_strand_id
1 'polypeptide(L)'
;YSLQSTSLHVGRSNIKQVAEKRRVDIKRFLTSLFKMADEICHSDLVYTFFHPLLRDQQEASIHEAKLKERKKERAINSESWRLRGELRLSVHYQRGILMVMVHHARELPAVPNGQEPSTYVKVYLLPDPHKQTKRKTKVVRRSCHPSFMEMLEYRMPLEIVQHRILQATVWN
;
A
#
# COMPACT_ATOMS: atom_id res chain seq x y z
N TYR A 1 -18.92 27.19 -16.10
CA TYR A 1 -18.61 25.86 -16.64
C TYR A 1 -17.66 25.13 -15.68
N SER A 2 -18.20 24.35 -14.73
CA SER A 2 -17.39 23.50 -13.84
C SER A 2 -17.54 22.04 -14.25
N LEU A 3 -16.46 21.44 -14.74
CA LEU A 3 -16.41 20.00 -15.00
C LEU A 3 -16.35 19.27 -13.66
N GLN A 4 -17.46 18.65 -13.26
CA GLN A 4 -17.47 17.64 -12.22
C GLN A 4 -16.64 16.45 -12.70
N SER A 5 -15.43 16.29 -12.16
CA SER A 5 -14.64 15.08 -12.35
C SER A 5 -15.28 13.97 -11.51
N THR A 6 -16.19 13.22 -12.11
CA THR A 6 -16.63 11.92 -11.61
C THR A 6 -15.47 10.95 -11.78
N SER A 7 -14.55 10.92 -10.81
CA SER A 7 -13.60 9.82 -10.73
C SER A 7 -14.39 8.54 -10.42
N LEU A 8 -14.71 7.76 -11.46
CA LEU A 8 -15.25 6.42 -11.32
C LEU A 8 -14.27 5.60 -10.47
N HIS A 9 -14.60 5.42 -9.20
CA HIS A 9 -13.87 4.59 -8.26
C HIS A 9 -14.17 3.11 -8.56
N VAL A 10 -13.82 2.63 -9.76
CA VAL A 10 -13.76 1.19 -10.05
C VAL A 10 -12.49 0.66 -9.40
N GLY A 11 -12.61 0.28 -8.12
CA GLY A 11 -11.47 -0.19 -7.37
C GLY A 11 -11.80 -0.59 -5.95
N ARG A 12 -12.17 -1.87 -5.78
CA ARG A 12 -11.89 -2.69 -4.58
C ARG A 12 -12.66 -2.37 -3.29
N SER A 13 -13.85 -1.78 -3.35
CA SER A 13 -14.65 -1.55 -2.14
C SER A 13 -15.24 -2.84 -1.52
N ASN A 14 -15.26 -3.97 -2.25
CA ASN A 14 -15.98 -5.18 -1.84
C ASN A 14 -15.18 -6.50 -1.98
N ILE A 15 -13.84 -6.47 -1.91
CA ILE A 15 -12.99 -7.66 -2.18
C ILE A 15 -13.47 -8.89 -1.38
N LYS A 16 -13.80 -8.73 -0.09
CA LYS A 16 -14.24 -9.84 0.77
C LYS A 16 -15.59 -10.42 0.32
N GLN A 17 -16.57 -9.56 0.04
CA GLN A 17 -17.91 -10.00 -0.38
C GLN A 17 -17.88 -10.63 -1.79
N VAL A 18 -17.07 -10.06 -2.70
CA VAL A 18 -16.87 -10.59 -4.05
C VAL A 18 -16.13 -11.93 -3.99
N ALA A 19 -15.11 -12.07 -3.14
CA ALA A 19 -14.41 -13.32 -2.93
C ALA A 19 -15.33 -14.41 -2.37
N GLU A 20 -16.16 -14.10 -1.37
CA GLU A 20 -17.10 -15.08 -0.82
C GLU A 20 -18.14 -15.54 -1.84
N LYS A 21 -18.70 -14.60 -2.62
CA LYS A 21 -19.61 -14.94 -3.71
C LYS A 21 -18.95 -15.86 -4.75
N ARG A 22 -17.73 -15.53 -5.17
CA ARG A 22 -16.97 -16.30 -6.17
C ARG A 22 -16.48 -17.65 -5.65
N ARG A 23 -16.28 -17.79 -4.33
CA ARG A 23 -15.80 -19.05 -3.72
C ARG A 23 -16.70 -20.23 -4.05
N VAL A 24 -18.02 -20.03 -4.03
CA VAL A 24 -18.99 -21.08 -4.33
C VAL A 24 -18.87 -21.55 -5.78
N ASP A 25 -18.79 -20.60 -6.71
CA ASP A 25 -18.67 -20.89 -8.14
C ASP A 25 -17.34 -21.55 -8.48
N ILE A 26 -16.24 -21.05 -7.91
CA ILE A 26 -14.89 -21.62 -8.06
C ILE A 26 -14.87 -23.06 -7.52
N LYS A 27 -15.45 -23.31 -6.33
CA LYS A 27 -15.51 -24.66 -5.76
C LYS A 27 -16.25 -25.63 -6.67
N ARG A 28 -17.37 -25.20 -7.25
CA ARG A 28 -18.13 -26.02 -8.21
C ARG A 28 -17.32 -26.29 -9.47
N PHE A 29 -16.68 -25.26 -10.02
CA PHE A 29 -15.83 -25.38 -11.20
C PHE A 29 -14.68 -26.38 -10.99
N LEU A 30 -13.94 -26.25 -9.88
CA LEU A 30 -12.84 -27.17 -9.56
C LEU A 30 -13.33 -28.62 -9.40
N THR A 31 -14.47 -28.81 -8.73
CA THR A 31 -15.07 -30.14 -8.58
C THR A 31 -15.47 -30.74 -9.93
N SER A 32 -15.93 -29.92 -10.87
CA SER A 32 -16.24 -30.36 -12.24
C SER A 32 -14.97 -30.68 -13.01
N LEU A 33 -13.96 -29.79 -12.94
CA LEU A 33 -12.69 -29.91 -13.67
C LEU A 33 -11.96 -31.21 -13.31
N PHE A 34 -11.84 -31.53 -12.02
CA PHE A 34 -11.20 -32.77 -11.56
C PHE A 34 -12.05 -34.04 -11.74
N LYS A 35 -13.24 -33.93 -12.32
CA LYS A 35 -14.08 -35.06 -12.74
C LYS A 35 -14.13 -35.23 -14.27
N MET A 36 -13.47 -34.34 -15.03
CA MET A 36 -13.34 -34.49 -16.47
C MET A 36 -12.31 -35.58 -16.80
N ALA A 37 -12.21 -35.93 -18.08
CA ALA A 37 -11.25 -36.91 -18.58
C ALA A 37 -9.80 -36.56 -18.16
N ASP A 38 -8.96 -37.59 -18.05
CA ASP A 38 -7.60 -37.49 -17.52
C ASP A 38 -6.75 -36.47 -18.28
N GLU A 39 -6.85 -36.42 -19.61
CA GLU A 39 -6.12 -35.46 -20.44
C GLU A 39 -6.50 -34.00 -20.16
N ILE A 40 -7.65 -33.75 -19.52
CA ILE A 40 -8.12 -32.41 -19.15
C ILE A 40 -7.71 -32.10 -17.71
N CYS A 41 -8.01 -32.98 -16.76
CA CYS A 41 -7.75 -32.72 -15.34
C CYS A 41 -6.27 -32.83 -14.97
N HIS A 42 -5.48 -33.58 -15.74
CA HIS A 42 -4.02 -33.70 -15.61
C HIS A 42 -3.25 -32.90 -16.68
N SER A 43 -3.89 -31.93 -17.34
CA SER A 43 -3.21 -31.09 -18.32
C SER A 43 -2.16 -30.17 -17.67
N ASP A 44 -1.09 -29.87 -18.42
CA ASP A 44 -0.02 -28.95 -18.00
C ASP A 44 -0.57 -27.58 -17.57
N LEU A 45 -1.68 -27.15 -18.17
CA LEU A 45 -2.35 -25.90 -17.81
C LEU A 45 -2.91 -25.96 -16.38
N VAL A 46 -3.63 -27.04 -16.02
CA VAL A 46 -4.15 -27.22 -14.66
C VAL A 46 -2.97 -27.26 -13.68
N TYR A 47 -1.93 -28.00 -14.02
CA TYR A 47 -0.76 -28.12 -13.17
C TYR A 47 0.05 -26.82 -13.02
N THR A 48 0.09 -25.97 -14.03
CA THR A 48 0.70 -24.63 -13.95
C THR A 48 0.04 -23.77 -12.86
N PHE A 49 -1.26 -23.94 -12.61
CA PHE A 49 -2.00 -23.15 -11.62
C PHE A 49 -2.15 -23.84 -10.26
N PHE A 50 -2.09 -25.17 -10.20
CA PHE A 50 -2.41 -25.94 -8.99
C PHE A 50 -1.25 -26.78 -8.44
N HIS A 51 -0.10 -26.84 -9.12
CA HIS A 51 1.10 -27.38 -8.49
C HIS A 51 1.74 -26.35 -7.56
N PRO A 52 2.12 -26.74 -6.33
CA PRO A 52 2.93 -25.91 -5.46
C PRO A 52 4.24 -25.57 -6.16
N LEU A 53 4.47 -24.30 -6.45
CA LEU A 53 5.80 -23.87 -6.87
C LEU A 53 6.72 -24.00 -5.64
N LEU A 54 8.00 -24.36 -5.83
CA LEU A 54 8.98 -24.41 -4.73
C LEU A 54 9.06 -23.09 -3.92
N ARG A 55 8.62 -21.98 -4.53
CA ARG A 55 8.48 -20.67 -3.89
C ARG A 55 7.36 -20.62 -2.83
N ASP A 56 6.30 -21.43 -2.99
CA ASP A 56 5.12 -21.45 -2.11
C ASP A 56 5.35 -22.33 -0.86
N GLN A 57 6.31 -23.26 -0.91
CA GLN A 57 6.67 -24.11 0.25
C GLN A 57 7.37 -23.33 1.38
N GLN A 58 8.00 -22.19 1.09
CA GLN A 58 8.61 -21.34 2.14
C GLN A 58 7.57 -20.54 2.94
N GLU A 59 6.34 -20.38 2.44
CA GLU A 59 5.28 -19.61 3.11
C GLU A 59 4.10 -20.47 3.62
N ALA A 60 4.05 -21.77 3.30
CA ALA A 60 2.89 -22.63 3.57
C ALA A 60 2.97 -23.50 4.84
N SER A 61 3.39 -22.92 5.97
CA SER A 61 3.14 -23.51 7.29
C SER A 61 1.70 -23.18 7.73
N ILE A 62 0.74 -24.04 7.36
CA ILE A 62 -0.71 -23.83 7.62
C ILE A 62 -1.09 -24.16 9.09
N HIS A 63 -0.16 -24.72 9.88
CA HIS A 63 -0.35 -25.03 11.30
C HIS A 63 0.10 -23.93 12.27
N GLU A 64 0.63 -22.80 11.79
CA GLU A 64 0.79 -21.63 12.66
C GLU A 64 -0.57 -20.99 12.93
N ALA A 65 -1.16 -21.33 14.07
CA ALA A 65 -2.16 -20.48 14.69
C ALA A 65 -1.61 -19.05 14.66
N LYS A 66 -2.35 -18.11 14.07
CA LYS A 66 -2.01 -16.69 14.08
C LYS A 66 -1.94 -16.20 15.52
N LEU A 67 -0.81 -16.42 16.17
CA LEU A 67 -0.44 -15.76 17.39
C LEU A 67 -0.43 -14.28 17.04
N LYS A 68 -1.33 -13.58 17.69
CA LYS A 68 -1.34 -12.12 17.79
C LYS A 68 -0.10 -11.72 18.57
N GLU A 69 1.08 -11.89 17.98
CA GLU A 69 2.32 -11.42 18.57
C GLU A 69 2.39 -9.90 18.39
N ARG A 70 2.10 -9.19 19.47
CA ARG A 70 2.74 -7.90 19.75
C ARG A 70 4.25 -8.14 19.71
N LYS A 71 4.88 -7.95 18.56
CA LYS A 71 6.34 -7.89 18.44
C LYS A 71 6.82 -6.54 18.93
N LYS A 72 6.79 -6.39 20.26
CA LYS A 72 7.63 -5.45 20.99
C LYS A 72 9.04 -6.05 20.96
N GLU A 73 10.02 -5.25 20.56
CA GLU A 73 11.46 -5.45 20.85
C GLU A 73 12.04 -6.83 20.48
N ARG A 74 12.37 -7.05 19.20
CA ARG A 74 13.50 -7.93 18.86
C ARG A 74 14.56 -7.10 18.14
N ALA A 75 15.63 -6.85 18.89
CA ALA A 75 16.97 -6.44 18.47
C ALA A 75 17.02 -5.46 17.28
N ILE A 76 17.15 -4.18 17.63
CA ILE A 76 17.71 -3.13 16.78
C ILE A 76 19.09 -3.61 16.31
N ASN A 77 19.16 -4.25 15.13
CA ASN A 77 20.40 -4.32 14.38
C ASN A 77 20.69 -2.88 13.93
N SER A 78 21.78 -2.34 14.44
CA SER A 78 22.05 -0.91 14.61
C SER A 78 22.40 -0.15 13.32
N GLU A 79 22.19 -0.72 12.13
CA GLU A 79 22.61 -0.07 10.86
C GLU A 79 21.59 -0.11 9.71
N SER A 80 20.50 -0.87 9.79
CA SER A 80 19.55 -1.03 8.67
C SER A 80 18.50 0.07 8.55
N TRP A 81 18.41 0.96 9.54
CA TRP A 81 17.56 2.16 9.54
C TRP A 81 18.37 3.45 9.37
N ARG A 82 19.55 3.38 8.73
CA ARG A 82 20.08 4.57 8.06
C ARG A 82 19.05 4.99 7.00
N LEU A 83 18.10 5.81 7.43
CA LEU A 83 17.15 6.54 6.61
C LEU A 83 18.01 7.32 5.61
N ARG A 84 18.18 6.77 4.42
CA ARG A 84 18.91 7.46 3.37
C ARG A 84 17.97 8.50 2.80
N GLY A 85 18.38 9.76 2.98
CA GLY A 85 17.69 10.93 2.49
C GLY A 85 16.86 11.66 3.52
N GLU A 86 16.54 12.90 3.17
CA GLU A 86 15.83 13.86 4.02
C GLU A 86 14.56 14.31 3.31
N LEU A 87 13.45 14.48 4.04
CA LEU A 87 12.20 15.01 3.51
C LEU A 87 11.87 16.33 4.21
N ARG A 88 11.77 17.42 3.45
CA ARG A 88 11.38 18.72 3.96
C ARG A 88 9.88 18.94 3.85
N LEU A 89 9.25 19.25 4.98
CA LEU A 89 7.80 19.49 5.11
C LEU A 89 7.57 20.79 5.90
N SER A 90 6.44 21.44 5.69
CA SER A 90 5.92 22.45 6.62
C SER A 90 4.44 22.22 6.89
N VAL A 91 4.02 22.50 8.11
CA VAL A 91 2.65 22.26 8.58
C VAL A 91 2.07 23.58 9.09
N HIS A 92 0.88 23.90 8.63
CA HIS A 92 0.17 25.11 9.03
C HIS A 92 -1.31 24.81 9.24
N TYR A 93 -1.95 25.44 10.21
CA TYR A 93 -3.38 25.29 10.46
C TYR A 93 -4.08 26.63 10.39
N GLN A 94 -5.10 26.75 9.55
CA GLN A 94 -5.88 27.99 9.41
C GLN A 94 -7.32 27.69 9.01
N ARG A 95 -8.28 28.37 9.64
CA ARG A 95 -9.71 28.36 9.26
C ARG A 95 -10.29 26.94 9.07
N GLY A 96 -10.01 26.01 9.99
CA GLY A 96 -10.56 24.65 9.90
C GLY A 96 -9.78 23.69 9.00
N ILE A 97 -8.61 24.11 8.48
CA ILE A 97 -7.84 23.34 7.50
C ILE A 97 -6.40 23.17 7.99
N LEU A 98 -5.98 21.92 8.16
CA LEU A 98 -4.57 21.56 8.29
C LEU A 98 -3.95 21.43 6.89
N MET A 99 -2.95 22.26 6.63
CA MET A 99 -2.19 22.34 5.39
C MET A 99 -0.81 21.72 5.63
N VAL A 100 -0.48 20.71 4.82
CA VAL A 100 0.82 20.04 4.85
C VAL A 100 1.50 20.28 3.51
N MET A 101 2.49 21.17 3.51
CA MET A 101 3.31 21.45 2.34
C MET A 101 4.42 20.43 2.24
N VAL A 102 4.40 19.64 1.17
CA VAL A 102 5.47 18.71 0.84
C VAL A 102 6.44 19.42 -0.10
N HIS A 103 7.62 19.79 0.41
CA HIS A 103 8.60 20.56 -0.37
C HIS A 103 9.38 19.65 -1.31
N HIS A 104 10.48 19.09 -0.81
CA HIS A 104 11.40 18.27 -1.59
C HIS A 104 12.00 17.20 -0.69
N ALA A 105 12.54 16.16 -1.32
CA ALA A 105 13.44 15.24 -0.66
C ALA A 105 14.85 15.35 -1.23
N ARG A 106 15.86 14.94 -0.46
CA ARG A 106 17.27 14.93 -0.86
C ARG A 106 17.89 13.59 -0.56
N GLU A 107 18.91 13.20 -1.33
CA GLU A 107 19.74 12.02 -1.08
C GLU A 107 18.93 10.72 -0.97
N LEU A 108 17.86 10.61 -1.76
CA LEU A 108 17.11 9.38 -1.84
C LEU A 108 17.96 8.28 -2.51
N PRO A 109 17.88 7.03 -2.04
CA PRO A 109 18.62 5.94 -2.64
C PRO A 109 18.12 5.65 -4.06
N ALA A 110 19.05 5.26 -4.93
CA ALA A 110 18.73 4.68 -6.24
C ALA A 110 17.96 3.36 -6.07
N VAL A 111 17.17 3.00 -7.08
CA VAL A 111 16.54 1.67 -7.15
C VAL A 111 17.59 0.58 -7.43
N PRO A 112 17.30 -0.72 -7.19
CA PRO A 112 18.32 -1.78 -7.22
C PRO A 112 19.11 -1.92 -8.53
N ASN A 113 18.58 -1.44 -9.65
CA ASN A 113 19.26 -1.44 -10.96
C ASN A 113 20.14 -0.19 -11.20
N GLY A 114 20.35 0.65 -10.17
CA GLY A 114 21.14 1.87 -10.25
C GLY A 114 20.39 3.08 -10.84
N GLN A 115 19.13 2.94 -11.22
CA GLN A 115 18.34 4.07 -11.75
C GLN A 115 17.89 5.02 -10.63
N GLU A 116 17.69 6.28 -10.99
CA GLU A 116 17.07 7.24 -10.08
C GLU A 116 15.59 6.88 -9.83
N PRO A 117 15.09 7.04 -8.60
CA PRO A 117 13.74 6.63 -8.25
C PRO A 117 12.70 7.59 -8.82
N SER A 118 11.50 7.08 -9.07
CA SER A 118 10.31 7.85 -9.41
C SER A 118 9.39 7.91 -8.21
N THR A 119 9.46 9.00 -7.44
CA THR A 119 8.92 9.04 -6.09
C THR A 119 7.67 9.88 -5.91
N TYR A 120 6.91 9.57 -4.87
CA TYR A 120 5.81 10.38 -4.35
C TYR A 120 5.74 10.24 -2.83
N VAL A 121 5.13 11.23 -2.16
CA VAL A 121 4.96 11.19 -0.71
C VAL A 121 3.53 10.78 -0.37
N LYS A 122 3.35 9.80 0.52
CA LYS A 122 2.07 9.49 1.17
C LYS A 122 2.06 10.10 2.56
N VAL A 123 0.96 10.77 2.88
CA VAL A 123 0.73 11.42 4.17
C VAL A 123 -0.53 10.85 4.81
N TYR A 124 -0.45 10.56 6.11
CA TYR A 124 -1.54 10.05 6.94
C TYR A 124 -1.65 10.88 8.23
N LEU A 125 -2.86 10.95 8.79
CA LEU A 125 -3.09 11.44 10.16
C LEU A 125 -3.53 10.25 11.02
N LEU A 126 -2.65 9.75 11.88
CA LEU A 126 -2.88 8.57 12.70
C LEU A 126 -3.33 8.94 14.11
N PRO A 127 -4.23 8.17 14.77
CA PRO A 127 -4.92 7.00 14.23
C PRO A 127 -5.92 7.35 13.13
N ASP A 128 -5.99 6.51 12.09
CA ASP A 128 -6.92 6.64 10.97
C ASP A 128 -7.86 5.42 10.91
N PRO A 129 -8.80 5.28 11.86
CA PRO A 129 -9.66 4.10 11.96
C PRO A 129 -10.53 3.90 10.71
N HIS A 130 -10.90 4.98 10.03
CA HIS A 130 -11.75 4.95 8.84
C HIS A 130 -10.95 4.94 7.53
N LYS A 131 -9.62 5.00 7.58
CA LYS A 131 -8.71 5.01 6.42
C LYS A 131 -8.98 6.16 5.42
N GLN A 132 -9.38 7.33 5.93
CA GLN A 132 -9.80 8.49 5.12
C GLN A 132 -8.73 9.60 5.05
N THR A 133 -7.70 9.52 5.89
CA THR A 133 -6.67 10.56 6.03
C THR A 133 -5.51 10.38 5.05
N LYS A 134 -5.53 9.34 4.22
CA LYS A 134 -4.51 9.17 3.20
C LYS A 134 -4.58 10.32 2.19
N ARG A 135 -3.46 11.03 2.02
CA ARG A 135 -3.20 11.97 0.93
C ARG A 135 -1.88 11.58 0.27
N LYS A 136 -1.69 11.99 -0.98
CA LYS A 136 -0.42 11.75 -1.68
C LYS A 136 -0.12 12.89 -2.65
N THR A 137 1.16 13.11 -2.88
CA THR A 137 1.61 14.00 -3.96
C THR A 137 1.53 13.32 -5.32
N LYS A 138 1.71 14.11 -6.37
CA LYS A 138 2.09 13.62 -7.70
C LYS A 138 3.45 12.92 -7.64
N VAL A 139 3.67 12.06 -8.65
CA VAL A 139 4.94 11.34 -8.83
C VAL A 139 5.93 12.25 -9.56
N VAL A 140 7.11 12.42 -8.97
CA VAL A 140 8.29 13.01 -9.62
C VAL A 140 9.16 11.86 -10.11
N ARG A 141 9.40 11.80 -11.42
CA ARG A 141 10.11 10.67 -12.03
C ARG A 141 11.61 10.90 -12.07
N ARG A 142 12.37 9.83 -11.91
CA ARG A 142 13.83 9.76 -12.12
C ARG A 142 14.56 10.92 -11.44
N SER A 143 14.56 10.92 -10.11
CA SER A 143 15.33 11.90 -9.34
C SER A 143 15.60 11.42 -7.92
N CYS A 144 16.87 11.48 -7.50
CA CYS A 144 17.28 11.29 -6.10
C CYS A 144 17.03 12.54 -5.22
N HIS A 145 16.67 13.68 -5.84
CA HIS A 145 16.40 14.95 -5.17
C HIS A 145 15.05 15.55 -5.65
N PRO A 146 13.93 14.82 -5.50
CA PRO A 146 12.65 15.22 -6.07
C PRO A 146 12.09 16.48 -5.40
N SER A 147 11.57 17.41 -6.21
CA SER A 147 10.78 18.55 -5.74
C SER A 147 9.29 18.28 -5.98
N PHE A 148 8.55 18.11 -4.89
CA PHE A 148 7.10 17.84 -4.94
C PHE A 148 6.30 19.15 -5.00
N MET A 149 6.65 20.11 -4.14
CA MET A 149 6.03 21.44 -4.03
C MET A 149 4.49 21.39 -4.06
N GLU A 150 3.92 20.49 -3.26
CA GLU A 150 2.49 20.22 -3.27
C GLU A 150 1.89 20.39 -1.87
N MET A 151 0.79 21.14 -1.80
CA MET A 151 0.02 21.35 -0.58
C MET A 151 -1.06 20.28 -0.44
N LEU A 152 -1.03 19.53 0.66
CA LEU A 152 -2.05 18.55 1.00
C LEU A 152 -2.95 19.09 2.11
N GLU A 153 -4.27 19.05 1.92
CA GLU A 153 -5.25 19.62 2.85
C GLU A 153 -6.06 18.56 3.60
N TYR A 154 -6.29 18.85 4.88
CA TYR A 154 -7.24 18.16 5.75
C TYR A 154 -8.22 19.16 6.35
N ARG A 155 -9.49 19.08 5.94
CA ARG A 155 -10.60 19.86 6.52
C ARG A 155 -11.07 19.16 7.79
N MET A 156 -10.62 19.65 8.93
CA MET A 156 -10.84 19.02 10.23
C MET A 156 -10.71 20.06 11.36
N PRO A 157 -11.57 20.00 12.40
CA PRO A 157 -11.43 20.84 13.60
C PRO A 157 -10.07 20.66 14.28
N LEU A 158 -9.56 21.73 14.90
CA LEU A 158 -8.23 21.77 15.50
C LEU A 158 -8.11 20.72 16.62
N GLU A 159 -9.20 20.54 17.38
CA GLU A 159 -9.29 19.60 18.49
C GLU A 159 -9.05 18.17 18.00
N ILE A 160 -9.52 17.79 16.80
CA ILE A 160 -9.27 16.46 16.27
C ILE A 160 -7.83 16.35 15.76
N VAL A 161 -7.32 17.39 15.08
CA VAL A 161 -5.95 17.42 14.53
C VAL A 161 -4.89 17.27 15.62
N GLN A 162 -5.07 17.93 16.76
CA GLN A 162 -4.15 17.87 17.90
C GLN A 162 -4.00 16.45 18.49
N HIS A 163 -4.98 15.58 18.28
CA HIS A 163 -4.96 14.18 18.70
C HIS A 163 -4.53 13.24 17.56
N ARG A 164 -3.78 13.75 16.57
CA ARG A 164 -3.27 12.96 15.45
C ARG A 164 -1.76 13.13 15.29
N ILE A 165 -1.14 12.08 14.77
CA ILE A 165 0.26 12.04 14.38
C ILE A 165 0.31 12.11 12.85
N LEU A 166 1.03 13.11 12.33
CA LEU A 166 1.33 13.21 10.91
C LEU A 166 2.40 12.20 10.55
N GLN A 167 2.07 11.22 9.71
CA GLN A 167 3.03 10.26 9.17
C GLN A 167 3.24 10.53 7.67
N ALA A 168 4.45 10.95 7.30
CA ALA A 168 4.85 11.12 5.91
C ALA A 168 5.84 10.02 5.50
N THR A 169 5.65 9.42 4.33
CA THR A 169 6.50 8.35 3.80
C THR A 169 6.77 8.58 2.32
N VAL A 170 8.02 8.46 1.88
CA VAL A 170 8.40 8.50 0.47
C VAL A 170 8.26 7.10 -0.12
N TRP A 171 7.68 7.00 -1.31
CA TRP A 171 7.49 5.75 -2.04
C TRP A 171 8.02 5.91 -3.46
N ASN A 172 8.56 4.82 -4.01
CA ASN A 172 8.91 4.65 -5.41
C ASN A 172 7.94 3.66 -6.07
#